data_AF-A2BKT1-F1
#
_entry.id   AF-A2BKT1-F1
#
_cell.length_a   1.000
_cell.length_b   1.000
_cell.length_c   1.000
_cell.angle_alpha   90.00
_cell.angle_beta   90.00
_cell.angle_gamma   90.00
#
_symmetry.space_group_name_H-M   'P 1'
#
loop_
_entity.id
_entity.type
_entity.pdbx_description
1 polymer ?
#
loop_
_entity_poly.entity_id
_entity_poly.type
_entity_poly.pdbx_seq_one_letter_code
_entity_poly.pdbx_strand_id
1 'polypeptide(L)'
;MNGVAALLALVLGALVSALVALGIRVIRPWEVDIYIRLGKFMGILRPGLHWVPPFISNVYRIDLRTQVVDVPKQEVITRDNSPVVV
;
A
#
# COMPACT_ATOMS: atom_id res chain seq x y z
N MET A 1 15.65 -36.11 -25.66
CA MET A 1 14.34 -35.47 -25.42
C MET A 1 14.08 -35.18 -23.94
N ASN A 2 14.64 -35.94 -23.00
CA ASN A 2 14.39 -35.78 -21.55
C ASN A 2 15.13 -34.57 -20.91
N GLY A 3 16.32 -34.23 -21.42
CA GLY A 3 17.10 -33.10 -20.90
C GLY A 3 16.47 -31.72 -21.18
N VAL A 4 15.88 -31.55 -22.36
CA VAL A 4 15.15 -30.31 -22.73
C VAL A 4 13.86 -30.19 -21.92
N ALA A 5 13.13 -31.29 -21.72
CA ALA A 5 11.94 -31.31 -20.88
C ALA A 5 12.26 -30.98 -19.41
N ALA A 6 13.36 -31.51 -18.87
CA ALA A 6 13.82 -31.19 -17.51
C ALA A 6 14.20 -29.71 -17.37
N LEU A 7 14.89 -29.15 -18.36
CA LEU A 7 15.31 -27.75 -18.34
C LEU A 7 14.11 -26.79 -18.46
N LEU A 8 13.13 -27.12 -19.31
CA LEU A 8 11.86 -26.39 -19.40
C LEU A 8 11.08 -26.44 -18.08
N ALA A 9 11.00 -27.60 -17.42
CA ALA A 9 10.33 -27.74 -16.14
C ALA A 9 10.99 -26.90 -15.04
N LEU A 10 12.33 -26.83 -15.04
CA LEU A 10 13.11 -26.04 -14.08
C LEU A 10 12.87 -24.54 -14.28
N VAL A 11 12.87 -24.08 -15.55
CA VAL A 11 12.58 -22.69 -15.91
C VAL A 11 11.15 -22.29 -15.53
N LEU A 12 10.16 -23.15 -15.81
CA LEU A 12 8.77 -22.94 -15.41
C LEU A 12 8.62 -22.88 -13.89
N GLY A 13 9.28 -23.77 -13.15
CA GLY A 13 9.27 -23.76 -11.69
C GLY A 13 9.89 -22.49 -11.10
N ALA A 14 11.00 -22.04 -11.66
CA ALA A 14 11.64 -20.77 -11.29
C ALA A 14 10.73 -19.55 -11.59
N LEU A 15 10.04 -19.57 -12.73
CA LEU A 15 9.12 -18.50 -13.11
C LEU A 15 7.92 -18.40 -12.16
N VAL A 16 7.30 -19.55 -11.82
CA VAL A 16 6.15 -19.59 -10.91
C VAL A 16 6.55 -19.15 -9.50
N SER A 17 7.69 -19.61 -8.99
CA SER A 17 8.18 -19.21 -7.67
C SER A 17 8.51 -17.72 -7.60
N ALA A 18 9.10 -17.14 -8.65
CA ALA A 18 9.34 -15.71 -8.73
C ALA A 18 8.03 -14.90 -8.71
N LEU A 19 7.01 -15.36 -9.44
CA LEU A 19 5.66 -14.76 -9.45
C LEU A 19 5.00 -14.75 -8.07
N VAL A 20 5.12 -15.86 -7.33
CA VAL A 20 4.58 -15.97 -5.97
C VAL A 20 5.34 -15.04 -5.03
N ALA A 21 6.67 -15.04 -5.09
CA ALA A 21 7.53 -14.21 -4.23
C ALA A 21 7.25 -12.71 -4.41
N LEU A 22 7.03 -12.25 -5.65
CA LEU A 22 6.73 -10.86 -5.95
C LEU A 22 5.39 -10.40 -5.35
N GLY A 23 4.46 -11.32 -5.09
CA GLY A 23 3.18 -11.01 -4.47
C GLY A 23 3.19 -10.95 -2.94
N ILE A 24 4.30 -11.32 -2.29
CA ILE A 24 4.38 -11.32 -0.83
C ILE A 24 4.58 -9.88 -0.34
N ARG A 25 3.64 -9.38 0.46
CA ARG A 25 3.74 -8.08 1.14
C ARG A 25 3.66 -8.25 2.65
N VAL A 26 4.56 -7.56 3.35
CA VAL A 26 4.58 -7.48 4.80
C VAL A 26 4.15 -6.09 5.22
N ILE A 27 3.09 -6.02 6.02
CA ILE A 27 2.50 -4.76 6.51
C ILE A 27 2.89 -4.57 7.97
N ARG A 28 3.35 -3.37 8.30
CA ARG A 28 3.84 -3.05 9.64
C ARG A 28 2.67 -2.82 10.61
N PRO A 29 2.84 -3.07 11.93
CA PRO A 29 1.78 -2.92 12.93
C PRO A 29 1.07 -1.56 12.99
N TRP A 30 1.76 -0.48 12.66
CA TRP A 30 1.24 0.89 12.70
C TRP A 30 0.73 1.38 11.33
N GLU A 31 0.65 0.49 10.35
CA GLU A 31 0.22 0.82 8.99
C GLU A 31 -0.96 -0.06 8.60
N VAL A 32 -1.81 0.51 7.75
CA VAL A 32 -2.82 -0.26 7.02
C VAL A 32 -2.65 0.00 5.54
N ASP A 33 -2.78 -1.06 4.77
CA ASP A 33 -2.65 -1.00 3.32
C ASP A 33 -4.05 -1.14 2.70
N ILE A 34 -4.47 -0.19 1.88
CA ILE A 34 -5.73 -0.28 1.12
C ILE A 34 -5.51 -1.17 -0.09
N TYR A 35 -6.37 -2.18 -0.23
CA TYR A 35 -6.30 -3.15 -1.31
C TYR A 35 -7.22 -2.76 -2.48
N ILE A 36 -6.63 -2.44 -3.63
CA ILE A 36 -7.37 -2.18 -4.86
C ILE A 36 -6.95 -3.19 -5.92
N ARG A 37 -7.91 -3.85 -6.56
CA ARG A 37 -7.66 -4.79 -7.66
C ARG A 37 -8.48 -4.38 -8.87
N LEU A 38 -7.85 -4.19 -10.03
CA LEU A 38 -8.53 -3.77 -11.27
C LEU A 38 -9.45 -2.54 -11.08
N GLY A 39 -9.00 -1.56 -10.29
CA GLY A 39 -9.78 -0.35 -9.99
C GLY A 39 -10.95 -0.55 -9.02
N LYS A 40 -11.15 -1.75 -8.46
CA LYS A 40 -12.16 -2.03 -7.44
C LYS A 40 -11.54 -2.11 -6.05
N PHE A 41 -12.20 -1.50 -5.08
CA PHE A 41 -11.85 -1.66 -3.68
C PHE A 41 -12.17 -3.09 -3.23
N MET A 42 -11.16 -3.79 -2.75
CA MET A 42 -11.28 -5.18 -2.29
C MET A 42 -11.31 -5.26 -0.76
N GLY A 43 -10.70 -4.30 -0.07
CA GLY A 43 -10.67 -4.27 1.40
C GLY A 43 -9.44 -3.55 1.96
N ILE A 44 -9.25 -3.72 3.26
CA ILE A 44 -8.11 -3.17 4.02
C ILE A 44 -7.25 -4.35 4.46
N LEU A 45 -5.97 -4.33 4.11
CA LEU A 45 -5.00 -5.28 4.64
C LEU A 45 -4.51 -4.79 6.00
N ARG A 46 -4.64 -5.66 7.00
CA ARG A 46 -4.20 -5.41 8.37
C ARG A 46 -2.71 -5.74 8.50
N PRO A 47 -2.07 -5.37 9.63
CA PRO A 47 -0.69 -5.77 9.89
C PRO A 47 -0.49 -7.28 9.80
N GLY A 48 0.59 -7.70 9.14
CA GLY A 48 0.90 -9.10 8.94
C GLY A 48 1.43 -9.41 7.54
N LEU A 49 1.53 -10.71 7.26
CA LEU A 49 1.94 -11.25 5.97
C LEU A 49 0.71 -11.43 5.09
N HIS A 50 0.70 -10.77 3.94
CA HIS A 50 -0.37 -10.90 2.96
C HIS A 50 0.19 -11.22 1.59
N TRP A 51 -0.55 -12.02 0.83
CA TRP A 51 -0.24 -12.29 -0.56
C TRP A 51 -1.18 -11.51 -1.48
N VAL A 52 -0.60 -10.74 -2.38
CA VAL A 52 -1.28 -9.77 -3.23
C VAL A 52 -0.75 -9.91 -4.67
N PRO A 53 -1.59 -10.13 -5.70
CA PRO A 53 -1.09 -10.37 -7.05
C PRO A 53 -0.39 -9.15 -7.66
N PRO A 54 0.91 -9.24 -7.98
CA PRO A 54 1.77 -8.07 -8.20
C PRO A 54 1.48 -7.24 -9.47
N PHE A 55 0.69 -7.75 -10.41
CA PHE A 55 0.41 -7.08 -11.69
C PHE A 55 -0.99 -6.45 -11.80
N ILE A 56 -1.93 -6.93 -10.98
CA ILE A 56 -3.36 -6.65 -11.15
C ILE A 56 -3.88 -5.79 -9.99
N SER A 57 -3.03 -5.56 -8.99
CA SER A 57 -3.43 -4.88 -7.78
C SER A 57 -2.51 -3.72 -7.41
N ASN A 58 -3.15 -2.69 -6.86
CA ASN A 58 -2.53 -1.52 -6.29
C ASN A 58 -2.78 -1.54 -4.79
N VAL A 59 -1.73 -1.28 -4.03
CA VAL A 59 -1.76 -1.26 -2.58
C VAL A 59 -1.27 0.08 -2.10
N TYR A 60 -2.13 0.82 -1.40
CA TYR A 60 -1.81 2.15 -0.87
C TYR A 60 -1.59 2.07 0.62
N ARG A 61 -0.41 2.46 1.06
CA ARG A 61 -0.03 2.42 2.47
C ARG A 61 -0.48 3.70 3.18
N ILE A 62 -1.14 3.52 4.31
CA ILE A 62 -1.58 4.61 5.18
C ILE A 62 -0.98 4.40 6.56
N ASP A 63 -0.34 5.45 7.07
CA ASP A 63 0.13 5.49 8.45
C ASP A 63 -1.04 5.80 9.38
N LEU A 64 -1.22 4.97 10.41
CA LEU A 64 -2.25 5.18 11.44
C LEU A 64 -1.79 6.10 12.57
N ARG A 65 -0.54 6.56 12.55
CA ARG A 65 0.00 7.46 13.58
C ARG A 65 -0.60 8.85 13.48
N THR A 66 -0.81 9.47 14.63
CA THR A 66 -1.22 10.88 14.71
C THR A 66 -0.12 11.78 14.16
N GLN A 67 -0.49 12.65 13.24
CA GLN A 67 0.40 13.68 12.70
C GLN A 67 -0.04 15.04 13.24
N VAL A 68 0.94 15.87 13.63
CA VAL A 68 0.69 17.26 13.97
C VAL A 68 0.61 18.03 12.67
N VAL A 69 -0.51 18.71 12.44
CA VAL A 69 -0.70 19.57 11.27
C VAL A 69 -0.65 21.01 11.77
N ASP A 70 0.27 21.80 11.21
CA ASP A 70 0.33 23.22 11.49
C ASP A 70 -0.83 23.95 10.80
N VAL A 71 -1.55 24.76 11.56
CA VAL A 71 -2.62 25.60 11.02
C VAL A 71 -1.99 26.86 10.43
N PRO A 72 -2.26 27.20 9.16
CA PRO A 72 -1.73 28.43 8.58
C PRO A 72 -2.34 29.63 9.31
N LYS A 73 -1.54 30.68 9.46
CA LYS A 73 -2.01 31.90 10.11
C LYS A 73 -3.14 32.55 9.32
N GLN A 74 -4.24 32.87 9.99
CA GLN A 74 -5.43 33.48 9.36
C GLN A 74 -5.75 34.82 10.02
N GLU A 75 -5.98 35.85 9.20
CA GLU A 75 -6.51 37.13 9.66
C GLU A 75 -8.02 37.05 9.81
N VAL A 76 -8.51 37.29 11.03
CA VAL A 76 -9.93 37.28 11.37
C VAL A 76 -10.29 38.56 12.12
N ILE A 77 -11.47 39.11 11.85
CA ILE A 77 -12.01 40.28 12.53
C ILE A 77 -12.83 39.80 13.72
N THR A 78 -12.47 40.23 14.94
CA THR A 78 -13.21 39.89 16.16
C THR A 78 -14.55 40.64 16.22
N ARG A 79 -15.43 40.25 17.15
CA ARG A 79 -16.73 40.93 17.36
C ARG A 79 -16.57 42.43 17.67
N ASP A 80 -15.41 42.82 18.19
CA ASP A 80 -15.05 44.21 18.52
C ASP A 80 -14.46 44.96 17.33
N ASN A 81 -14.60 44.43 16.10
CA ASN A 81 -14.12 45.05 14.87
C ASN A 81 -12.60 45.27 14.83
N SER A 82 -11.83 44.40 15.49
CA SER A 82 -10.37 44.43 15.47
C SER A 82 -9.80 43.24 14.68
N PRO A 83 -8.87 43.46 13.74
CA PRO A 83 -8.17 42.37 13.07
C PRO A 83 -7.18 41.69 14.03
N VAL A 84 -7.19 40.36 14.05
CA VAL A 84 -6.25 39.53 14.81
C VAL A 84 -5.77 38.39 13.92
N VAL A 85 -4.49 38.04 14.02
CA VAL A 85 -3.89 36.89 13.33
C VAL A 85 -3.86 35.71 14.30
N VAL A 86 -4.49 34.59 13.92
CA VAL A 86 -4.47 33.32 14.67
C VAL A 86 -3.59 32.33 13.94
#